data_AF-A0A3C1VHQ9-F1
#
_entry.id   AF-A0A3C1VHQ9-F1
#
_cell.length_a   1.000
_cell.length_b   1.000
_cell.length_c   1.000
_cell.angle_alpha   90.00
_cell.angle_beta   90.00
_cell.angle_gamma   90.00
#
_symmetry.space_group_name_H-M   'P 1'
#
loop_
_entity.id
_entity.type
_entity.pdbx_description
1 polymer ?
#
loop_
_entity_poly.entity_id
_entity_poly.type
_entity_poly.pdbx_seq_one_letter_code
_entity_poly.pdbx_strand_id
1 'polypeptide(L)'
;MPQLGESIAEAAIINFLVQPGDHVEADQDLIEVETDKATMTVASPCKGRIVKFTAQLNESYAVGAALGQIEVTNEEAAHMGLDVSAPPKTSETERISKSEVNVSHNKSRVQPTVRGLPVPANAAGASYLSPRLKARMDELGLHAADLAGVAGSGAAGRVTVEDFEKYIASLEKHQMSAASSMRVAVADAMRRSWTRPLATVGLPVVLDAVLAHRKAS
;
A
#
# COMPACT_ATOMS: atom_id res chain seq x y z
N MET A 1 -14.12 7.36 -8.86
CA MET A 1 -14.37 6.89 -10.23
C MET A 1 -15.03 5.53 -10.09
N PRO A 2 -16.28 5.37 -10.56
CA PRO A 2 -16.98 4.10 -10.43
C PRO A 2 -16.34 3.02 -11.32
N GLN A 3 -16.75 1.78 -11.10
CA GLN A 3 -16.27 0.64 -11.88
C GLN A 3 -16.99 0.58 -13.23
N LEU A 4 -16.29 0.98 -14.30
CA LEU A 4 -16.84 1.04 -15.66
C LEU A 4 -16.86 -0.31 -16.39
N GLY A 5 -16.11 -1.30 -15.90
CA GLY A 5 -16.11 -2.67 -16.40
C GLY A 5 -14.97 -3.50 -15.81
N GLU A 6 -15.09 -4.82 -15.81
CA GLU A 6 -14.10 -5.74 -15.20
C GLU A 6 -12.69 -5.67 -15.79
N SER A 7 -12.57 -5.17 -17.03
CA SER A 7 -11.31 -5.07 -17.77
C SER A 7 -10.74 -3.65 -17.88
N ILE A 8 -11.41 -2.65 -17.29
CA ILE A 8 -11.07 -1.23 -17.40
C ILE A 8 -10.40 -0.79 -16.10
N ALA A 9 -9.10 -0.46 -16.15
CA ALA A 9 -8.31 -0.08 -14.98
C ALA A 9 -8.25 1.44 -14.76
N GLU A 10 -8.34 2.22 -15.84
CA GLU A 10 -8.27 3.67 -15.88
C GLU A 10 -9.12 4.22 -17.02
N ALA A 11 -9.53 5.49 -16.93
CA ALA A 11 -10.07 6.24 -18.07
C ALA A 11 -9.71 7.72 -17.96
N ALA A 12 -9.60 8.40 -19.10
CA ALA A 12 -9.35 9.83 -19.19
C ALA A 12 -10.67 10.63 -19.21
N ILE A 13 -10.70 11.79 -18.57
CA ILE A 13 -11.89 12.66 -18.59
C ILE A 13 -11.84 13.56 -19.82
N ILE A 14 -12.79 13.41 -20.76
CA ILE A 14 -12.89 14.32 -21.91
C ILE A 14 -13.68 15.58 -21.55
N ASN A 15 -14.80 15.42 -20.84
CA ASN A 15 -15.78 16.50 -20.68
C ASN A 15 -16.53 16.44 -19.34
N PHE A 16 -16.90 17.61 -18.82
CA PHE A 16 -17.79 17.76 -17.66
C PHE A 16 -19.17 18.23 -18.15
N LEU A 17 -20.20 17.45 -17.87
CA LEU A 17 -21.59 17.72 -18.30
C LEU A 17 -22.31 18.69 -17.35
N VAL A 18 -21.74 18.94 -16.18
CA VAL A 18 -22.30 19.68 -15.05
C VAL A 18 -21.20 20.51 -14.37
N GLN A 19 -21.55 21.63 -13.74
CA GLN A 19 -20.59 22.56 -13.13
C GLN A 19 -20.59 22.49 -11.59
N PRO A 20 -19.49 22.90 -10.92
CA PRO A 20 -19.48 23.08 -9.48
C PRO A 20 -20.54 24.10 -9.05
N GLY A 21 -21.44 23.69 -8.15
CA GLY A 21 -22.58 24.47 -7.69
C GLY A 21 -23.93 24.00 -8.25
N ASP A 22 -23.95 23.12 -9.26
CA ASP A 22 -25.20 22.55 -9.81
C ASP A 22 -25.80 21.46 -8.91
N HIS A 23 -27.11 21.32 -8.98
CA HIS A 23 -27.86 20.21 -8.39
C HIS A 23 -27.96 19.05 -9.37
N VAL A 24 -27.74 17.84 -8.88
CA VAL A 24 -27.76 16.60 -9.68
C VAL A 24 -28.65 15.56 -9.02
N GLU A 25 -29.36 14.78 -9.85
CA GLU A 25 -30.17 13.65 -9.41
C GLU A 25 -29.37 12.34 -9.45
N ALA A 26 -29.89 11.29 -8.82
CA ALA A 26 -29.32 9.95 -8.96
C ALA A 26 -29.42 9.49 -10.42
N ASP A 27 -28.44 8.71 -10.87
CA ASP A 27 -28.30 8.21 -12.25
C ASP A 27 -28.15 9.30 -13.34
N GLN A 28 -27.99 10.57 -12.98
CA GLN A 28 -27.71 11.65 -13.94
C GLN A 28 -26.24 11.64 -14.38
N ASP A 29 -25.98 11.73 -15.69
CA ASP A 29 -24.61 11.81 -16.24
C ASP A 29 -23.86 13.07 -15.77
N LEU A 30 -22.67 12.88 -15.19
CA LEU A 30 -21.83 13.95 -14.64
C LEU A 30 -20.60 14.25 -15.51
N ILE A 31 -19.93 13.19 -15.97
CA ILE A 31 -18.60 13.27 -16.61
C ILE A 31 -18.57 12.29 -17.78
N GLU A 32 -18.05 12.73 -18.92
CA GLU A 32 -17.76 11.86 -20.07
C GLU A 32 -16.30 11.42 -20.03
N VAL A 33 -16.08 10.11 -20.10
CA VAL A 33 -14.75 9.49 -19.99
C VAL A 33 -14.42 8.61 -21.19
N GLU A 34 -13.16 8.64 -21.61
CA GLU A 34 -12.61 7.81 -22.67
C GLU A 34 -11.71 6.73 -22.09
N THR A 35 -11.96 5.50 -22.53
CA THR A 35 -11.10 4.34 -22.33
C THR A 35 -10.49 3.94 -23.67
N ASP A 36 -9.43 3.14 -23.65
CA ASP A 36 -8.74 2.56 -24.82
C ASP A 36 -9.66 1.95 -25.91
N LYS A 37 -10.93 1.64 -25.59
CA LYS A 37 -11.87 0.97 -26.50
C LYS A 37 -13.26 1.57 -26.60
N ALA A 38 -13.63 2.51 -25.73
CA ALA A 38 -14.98 3.09 -25.68
C ALA A 38 -15.01 4.41 -24.91
N THR A 39 -15.86 5.32 -25.37
CA THR A 39 -16.34 6.44 -24.55
C THR A 39 -17.55 5.98 -23.73
N MET A 40 -17.63 6.42 -22.48
CA MET A 40 -18.70 6.09 -21.54
C MET A 40 -19.03 7.31 -20.68
N THR A 41 -20.27 7.43 -20.22
CA THR A 41 -20.65 8.44 -19.23
C THR A 41 -20.57 7.89 -17.81
N VAL A 42 -20.20 8.75 -16.87
CA VAL A 42 -20.18 8.49 -15.43
C VAL A 42 -21.40 9.14 -14.81
N ALA A 43 -22.38 8.32 -14.44
CA ALA A 43 -23.58 8.75 -13.74
C ALA A 43 -23.35 9.04 -12.25
N SER A 44 -24.19 9.89 -11.66
CA SER A 44 -24.17 10.21 -10.23
C SER A 44 -24.69 9.05 -9.38
N PRO A 45 -23.96 8.60 -8.34
CA PRO A 45 -24.43 7.53 -7.47
C PRO A 45 -25.50 8.00 -6.46
N CYS A 46 -25.76 9.31 -6.36
CA CYS A 46 -26.71 9.90 -5.43
C CYS A 46 -27.21 11.27 -5.90
N LYS A 47 -28.34 11.69 -5.32
CA LYS A 47 -28.86 13.05 -5.46
C LYS A 47 -28.08 14.00 -4.54
N GLY A 48 -27.77 15.20 -5.01
CA GLY A 48 -26.99 16.15 -4.22
C GLY A 48 -26.62 17.42 -4.99
N ARG A 49 -25.62 18.13 -4.47
CA ARG A 49 -25.04 19.33 -5.08
C ARG A 49 -23.53 19.14 -5.27
N ILE A 50 -23.01 19.47 -6.45
CA ILE A 50 -21.58 19.35 -6.70
C ILE A 50 -20.84 20.48 -5.97
N VAL A 51 -19.97 20.14 -5.02
CA VAL A 51 -19.15 21.14 -4.31
C VAL A 51 -17.95 21.54 -5.17
N LYS A 52 -17.20 20.54 -5.64
CA LYS A 52 -15.98 20.74 -6.43
C LYS A 52 -15.54 19.45 -7.13
N PHE A 53 -15.09 19.57 -8.37
CA PHE A 53 -14.29 18.54 -9.03
C PHE A 53 -12.81 18.69 -8.63
N THR A 54 -12.20 17.58 -8.21
CA THR A 54 -10.76 17.47 -7.95
C THR A 54 -10.04 17.02 -9.22
N ALA A 55 -10.74 16.29 -10.10
CA ALA A 55 -10.20 15.80 -11.35
C ALA A 55 -10.05 16.89 -12.42
N GLN A 56 -9.07 16.73 -13.32
CA GLN A 56 -8.79 17.65 -14.43
C GLN A 56 -9.21 17.07 -15.78
N LEU A 57 -9.41 17.96 -16.76
CA LEU A 57 -9.71 17.58 -18.15
C LEU A 57 -8.47 16.98 -18.82
N ASN A 58 -8.66 15.95 -19.65
CA ASN A 58 -7.64 15.19 -20.36
C ASN A 58 -6.61 14.46 -19.48
N GLU A 59 -6.93 14.22 -18.20
CA GLU A 59 -6.09 13.43 -17.28
C GLU A 59 -6.69 12.04 -17.03
N SER A 60 -5.83 11.01 -16.99
CA SER A 60 -6.23 9.61 -16.72
C SER A 60 -6.33 9.34 -15.23
N TYR A 61 -7.47 8.79 -14.80
CA TYR A 61 -7.71 8.40 -13.42
C TYR A 61 -7.96 6.89 -13.33
N ALA A 62 -7.40 6.25 -12.30
CA ALA A 62 -7.65 4.85 -12.00
C ALA A 62 -9.06 4.64 -11.41
N VAL A 63 -9.66 3.48 -11.64
CA VAL A 63 -10.91 3.07 -10.99
C VAL A 63 -10.73 3.13 -9.47
N GLY A 64 -11.70 3.73 -8.78
CA GLY A 64 -11.62 4.04 -7.34
C GLY A 64 -11.03 5.42 -6.97
N ALA A 65 -10.38 6.14 -7.89
CA ALA A 65 -9.82 7.47 -7.59
C ALA A 65 -10.90 8.53 -7.26
N ALA A 66 -10.62 9.45 -6.33
CA ALA A 66 -11.57 10.50 -5.94
C ALA A 66 -11.66 11.61 -7.01
N LEU A 67 -12.82 11.70 -7.70
CA LEU A 67 -13.01 12.66 -8.81
C LEU A 67 -13.50 14.04 -8.35
N GLY A 68 -14.17 14.11 -7.20
CA GLY A 68 -14.77 15.33 -6.68
C GLY A 68 -15.54 15.08 -5.38
N GLN A 69 -16.24 16.11 -4.91
CA GLN A 69 -17.07 16.08 -3.71
C GLN A 69 -18.50 16.51 -4.07
N ILE A 70 -19.48 15.72 -3.63
CA ILE A 70 -20.91 16.00 -3.73
C ILE A 70 -21.43 16.19 -2.30
N GLU A 71 -22.14 17.28 -2.06
CA GLU A 71 -22.90 17.53 -0.84
C GLU A 71 -24.26 16.84 -0.96
N VAL A 72 -24.58 16.00 0.02
CA VAL A 72 -25.71 15.04 -0.01
C VAL A 72 -26.47 15.17 1.31
N THR A 73 -27.79 15.03 1.30
CA THR A 73 -28.58 15.08 2.54
C THR A 73 -28.27 13.88 3.43
N ASN A 74 -28.37 14.01 4.75
CA ASN A 74 -28.10 12.90 5.68
C ASN A 74 -28.93 11.63 5.39
N GLU A 75 -30.13 11.78 4.84
CA GLU A 75 -31.01 10.66 4.45
C GLU A 75 -30.42 9.84 3.29
N GLU A 76 -29.86 10.51 2.28
CA GLU A 76 -29.22 9.86 1.13
C GLU A 76 -27.81 9.32 1.47
N ALA A 77 -27.09 9.97 2.40
CA ALA A 77 -25.83 9.45 2.94
C ALA A 77 -26.00 8.11 3.68
N ALA A 78 -27.09 7.95 4.44
CA ALA A 78 -27.46 6.69 5.09
C ALA A 78 -27.77 5.58 4.07
N HIS A 79 -28.48 5.91 2.98
CA HIS A 79 -28.74 4.97 1.88
C HIS A 79 -27.48 4.44 1.19
N MET A 80 -26.40 5.21 1.16
CA MET A 80 -25.10 4.80 0.60
C MET A 80 -24.20 4.02 1.60
N GLY A 81 -24.64 3.82 2.84
CA GLY A 81 -23.83 3.17 3.88
C GLY A 81 -22.59 3.97 4.31
N LEU A 82 -22.57 5.28 4.09
CA LEU A 82 -21.45 6.18 4.41
C LEU A 82 -21.49 6.72 5.86
N ASP A 83 -22.13 5.97 6.76
CA ASP A 83 -22.38 6.34 8.15
C ASP A 83 -21.12 6.24 9.03
N VAL A 84 -20.17 7.15 8.80
CA VAL A 84 -19.12 7.44 9.78
C VAL A 84 -19.72 8.30 10.86
N SER A 85 -20.07 7.64 11.98
CA SER A 85 -20.49 8.27 13.24
C SER A 85 -19.65 9.50 13.58
N ALA A 86 -20.25 10.69 13.43
CA ALA A 86 -19.63 11.95 13.81
C ALA A 86 -19.61 12.09 15.34
N PRO A 87 -18.44 12.28 15.99
CA PRO A 87 -18.39 12.61 17.41
C PRO A 87 -18.87 14.06 17.63
N PRO A 88 -19.77 14.33 18.58
CA PRO A 88 -20.35 15.66 18.77
C PRO A 88 -19.48 16.60 19.64
N LYS A 89 -19.33 17.85 19.16
CA LYS A 89 -19.20 19.16 19.88
C LYS A 89 -18.18 19.27 21.04
N THR A 90 -17.40 20.36 21.15
CA THR A 90 -17.88 21.68 21.60
C THR A 90 -16.77 22.75 21.45
N SER A 91 -17.13 24.03 21.32
CA SER A 91 -16.23 25.19 21.19
C SER A 91 -15.89 25.89 22.51
N GLU A 92 -14.65 26.42 22.61
CA GLU A 92 -14.15 27.59 23.39
C GLU A 92 -14.47 27.71 24.90
N THR A 93 -13.48 27.95 25.78
CA THR A 93 -13.00 29.33 26.10
C THR A 93 -11.76 29.31 27.05
N GLU A 94 -10.91 30.36 26.96
CA GLU A 94 -9.81 30.79 27.89
C GLU A 94 -8.59 29.83 28.12
N ARG A 95 -7.32 30.19 27.86
CA ARG A 95 -6.42 31.28 28.37
C ARG A 95 -6.32 31.25 29.91
N ILE A 96 -5.18 31.28 30.62
CA ILE A 96 -3.74 31.59 30.42
C ILE A 96 -2.98 30.52 31.29
N SER A 97 -1.71 30.10 31.16
CA SER A 97 -0.45 30.83 30.93
C SER A 97 0.77 29.93 30.62
N LYS A 98 1.97 30.53 30.62
CA LYS A 98 3.33 30.01 30.38
C LYS A 98 3.86 29.03 31.45
N SER A 99 4.65 28.04 30.99
CA SER A 99 6.08 28.02 31.33
C SER A 99 6.89 27.19 30.31
N GLU A 100 8.12 27.60 30.05
CA GLU A 100 9.02 27.03 29.03
C GLU A 100 9.85 25.87 29.60
N VAL A 101 9.98 24.77 28.86
CA VAL A 101 11.24 24.00 28.84
C VAL A 101 11.55 23.60 27.41
N ASN A 102 12.59 24.21 26.86
CA ASN A 102 13.04 24.02 25.48
C ASN A 102 13.99 22.82 25.40
N VAL A 103 13.49 21.62 25.05
CA VAL A 103 14.34 20.46 24.71
C VAL A 103 14.18 20.10 23.24
N SER A 104 15.14 20.57 22.45
CA SER A 104 15.27 20.28 21.02
C SER A 104 15.33 18.77 20.76
N HIS A 105 14.19 18.19 20.39
CA HIS A 105 14.11 16.84 19.85
C HIS A 105 14.44 16.88 18.35
N ASN A 106 15.73 17.08 18.06
CA ASN A 106 16.28 16.85 16.74
C ASN A 106 16.00 15.39 16.35
N LYS A 107 15.03 15.17 15.45
CA LYS A 107 14.69 13.85 14.91
C LYS A 107 15.81 13.37 13.99
N SER A 108 16.92 12.95 14.59
CA SER A 108 17.98 12.22 13.89
C SER A 108 17.38 10.93 13.34
N ARG A 109 17.14 10.93 12.02
CA ARG A 109 16.51 9.84 11.29
C ARG A 109 17.51 8.70 11.17
N VAL A 110 17.53 7.81 12.17
CA VAL A 110 18.34 6.59 12.17
C VAL A 110 17.99 5.78 10.91
N GLN A 111 18.91 5.75 9.95
CA GLN A 111 18.78 4.88 8.78
C GLN A 111 19.33 3.49 9.15
N PRO A 112 18.58 2.40 8.93
CA PRO A 112 19.09 1.06 9.20
C PRO A 112 20.22 0.72 8.21
N THR A 113 21.37 0.34 8.75
CA THR A 113 22.59 0.02 7.99
C THR A 113 22.46 -1.25 7.13
N VAL A 114 21.41 -2.04 7.31
CA VAL A 114 21.20 -3.32 6.62
C VAL A 114 20.17 -3.17 5.48
N ARG A 115 20.64 -2.77 4.29
CA ARG A 115 19.91 -2.96 3.02
C ARG A 115 20.07 -4.41 2.54
N GLY A 116 19.43 -5.37 3.20
CA GLY A 116 19.87 -6.77 3.07
C GLY A 116 18.92 -7.91 3.41
N LEU A 117 17.61 -7.69 3.54
CA LEU A 117 16.64 -8.72 3.14
C LEU A 117 15.55 -8.05 2.30
N PRO A 118 15.24 -8.54 1.09
CA PRO A 118 14.02 -8.18 0.39
C PRO A 118 12.87 -8.90 1.10
N VAL A 119 12.43 -8.36 2.24
CA VAL A 119 11.05 -8.60 2.68
C VAL A 119 10.19 -7.89 1.63
N PRO A 120 9.33 -8.58 0.86
CA PRO A 120 8.40 -7.90 -0.03
C PRO A 120 7.47 -7.06 0.86
N ALA A 121 7.75 -5.76 0.93
CA ALA A 121 7.00 -4.79 1.72
C ALA A 121 5.71 -4.42 1.00
N ASN A 122 4.89 -5.44 0.76
CA ASN A 122 3.46 -5.42 0.44
C ASN A 122 2.95 -6.86 0.58
N ALA A 123 2.56 -7.26 1.80
CA ALA A 123 1.85 -8.51 2.05
C ALA A 123 0.38 -8.49 1.53
N ALA A 124 0.05 -7.49 0.70
CA ALA A 124 -1.09 -7.54 -0.21
C ALA A 124 -0.70 -8.45 -1.38
N GLY A 125 -0.95 -9.75 -1.24
CA GLY A 125 -0.72 -10.72 -2.31
C GLY A 125 -1.45 -10.30 -3.59
N ALA A 126 -0.86 -10.61 -4.75
CA ALA A 126 -1.15 -10.07 -6.09
C ALA A 126 -2.63 -9.66 -6.31
N SER A 127 -3.00 -8.45 -5.87
CA SER A 127 -4.40 -8.03 -5.76
C SER A 127 -4.97 -7.60 -7.12
N TYR A 128 -4.09 -7.31 -8.08
CA TYR A 128 -4.43 -7.08 -9.48
C TYR A 128 -3.72 -8.13 -10.35
N LEU A 129 -4.51 -9.09 -10.86
CA LEU A 129 -4.09 -10.16 -11.76
C LEU A 129 -4.69 -9.92 -13.15
N SER A 130 -3.90 -10.12 -14.21
CA SER A 130 -4.47 -10.08 -15.58
C SER A 130 -5.38 -11.30 -15.86
N PRO A 131 -6.42 -11.18 -16.71
CA PRO A 131 -7.31 -12.32 -17.02
C PRO A 131 -6.57 -13.53 -17.63
N ARG A 132 -5.54 -13.28 -18.46
CA ARG A 132 -4.66 -14.33 -18.99
C ARG A 132 -3.83 -15.01 -17.90
N LEU A 133 -3.39 -14.27 -16.89
CA LEU A 133 -2.67 -14.83 -15.74
C LEU A 133 -3.59 -15.72 -14.89
N LYS A 134 -4.85 -15.31 -14.64
CA LYS A 134 -5.83 -16.16 -13.93
C LYS A 134 -6.01 -17.51 -14.62
N ALA A 135 -6.31 -17.51 -15.92
CA ALA A 135 -6.44 -18.75 -16.70
C ALA A 135 -5.18 -19.63 -16.61
N ARG A 136 -3.98 -19.02 -16.68
CA ARG A 136 -2.71 -19.74 -16.58
C ARG A 136 -2.40 -20.27 -15.17
N MET A 137 -2.89 -19.61 -14.13
CA MET A 137 -2.83 -20.09 -12.74
C MET A 137 -3.77 -21.29 -12.54
N ASP A 138 -4.98 -21.22 -13.09
CA ASP A 138 -5.98 -22.30 -13.02
C ASP A 138 -5.47 -23.58 -13.71
N GLU A 139 -4.82 -23.44 -14.88
CA GLU A 139 -4.13 -24.55 -15.57
C GLU A 139 -3.04 -25.24 -14.72
N LEU A 140 -2.39 -24.48 -13.83
CA LEU A 140 -1.29 -24.95 -12.97
C LEU A 140 -1.75 -25.28 -11.54
N GLY A 141 -3.03 -25.10 -11.22
CA GLY A 141 -3.59 -25.30 -9.89
C GLY A 141 -3.05 -24.35 -8.81
N LEU A 142 -2.56 -23.17 -9.20
CA LEU A 142 -1.96 -22.19 -8.28
C LEU A 142 -2.95 -21.12 -7.84
N HIS A 143 -2.77 -20.58 -6.64
CA HIS A 143 -3.65 -19.59 -6.03
C HIS A 143 -2.99 -18.21 -5.94
N ALA A 144 -3.81 -17.16 -5.78
CA ALA A 144 -3.32 -15.78 -5.65
C ALA A 144 -2.41 -15.57 -4.43
N ALA A 145 -2.51 -16.44 -3.42
CA ALA A 145 -1.62 -16.44 -2.25
C ALA A 145 -0.17 -16.84 -2.60
N ASP A 146 0.03 -17.76 -3.55
CA ASP A 146 1.35 -18.25 -3.97
C ASP A 146 2.16 -17.16 -4.71
N LEU A 147 1.44 -16.16 -5.25
CA LEU A 147 1.97 -14.98 -5.93
C LEU A 147 2.33 -13.82 -4.99
N ALA A 148 2.20 -13.97 -3.67
CA ALA A 148 2.42 -12.88 -2.71
C ALA A 148 3.87 -12.32 -2.69
N GLY A 149 4.84 -13.05 -3.27
CA GLY A 149 6.22 -12.58 -3.45
C GLY A 149 6.51 -11.93 -4.81
N VAL A 150 5.56 -11.91 -5.76
CA VAL A 150 5.81 -11.47 -7.15
C VAL A 150 5.46 -10.00 -7.32
N ALA A 151 6.46 -9.19 -7.67
CA ALA A 151 6.26 -7.81 -8.06
C ALA A 151 5.67 -7.74 -9.48
N GLY A 152 4.51 -7.09 -9.64
CA GLY A 152 3.87 -6.92 -10.94
C GLY A 152 4.52 -5.81 -11.77
N SER A 153 4.87 -6.11 -13.01
CA SER A 153 5.47 -5.15 -13.96
C SER A 153 4.44 -4.45 -14.85
N GLY A 154 3.14 -4.77 -14.72
CA GLY A 154 2.08 -4.15 -15.49
C GLY A 154 1.67 -2.77 -14.97
N ALA A 155 0.86 -2.06 -15.78
CA ALA A 155 0.20 -0.81 -15.36
C ALA A 155 -0.50 -0.98 -14.00
N ALA A 156 -0.43 0.06 -13.16
CA ALA A 156 -0.88 0.07 -11.77
C ALA A 156 -0.32 -1.06 -10.87
N GLY A 157 0.83 -1.66 -11.22
CA GLY A 157 1.45 -2.75 -10.44
C GLY A 157 0.79 -4.12 -10.63
N ARG A 158 -0.01 -4.29 -11.68
CA ARG A 158 -0.66 -5.56 -12.03
C ARG A 158 0.37 -6.64 -12.36
N VAL A 159 0.19 -7.85 -11.83
CA VAL A 159 1.02 -9.01 -12.20
C VAL A 159 0.62 -9.52 -13.58
N THR A 160 1.60 -9.63 -14.48
CA THR A 160 1.43 -10.12 -15.85
C THR A 160 1.79 -11.61 -15.97
N VAL A 161 1.43 -12.22 -17.11
CA VAL A 161 1.84 -13.61 -17.42
C VAL A 161 3.38 -13.71 -17.48
N GLU A 162 4.05 -12.70 -18.03
CA GLU A 162 5.52 -12.69 -18.11
C GLU A 162 6.18 -12.64 -16.73
N ASP A 163 5.62 -11.89 -15.77
CA ASP A 163 6.16 -11.80 -14.41
C ASP A 163 6.05 -13.15 -13.70
N PHE A 164 4.95 -13.86 -13.92
CA PHE A 164 4.70 -15.21 -13.42
C PHE A 164 5.62 -16.26 -14.06
N GLU A 165 5.82 -16.22 -15.38
CA GLU A 165 6.77 -17.10 -16.07
C GLU A 165 8.23 -16.84 -15.63
N LYS A 166 8.62 -15.57 -15.48
CA LYS A 166 9.91 -15.18 -14.89
C LYS A 166 10.03 -15.70 -13.46
N TYR A 167 8.96 -15.66 -12.66
CA TYR A 167 8.93 -16.18 -11.29
C TYR A 167 9.10 -17.70 -11.25
N ILE A 168 8.36 -18.47 -12.05
CA ILE A 168 8.52 -19.94 -12.14
C ILE A 168 9.95 -20.29 -12.59
N ALA A 169 10.44 -19.67 -13.65
CA ALA A 169 11.80 -19.87 -14.13
C ALA A 169 12.87 -19.43 -13.10
N SER A 170 12.53 -18.56 -12.15
CA SER A 170 13.41 -18.21 -11.03
C SER A 170 13.37 -19.26 -9.92
N LEU A 171 12.21 -19.84 -9.61
CA LEU A 171 12.06 -20.94 -8.65
C LEU A 171 12.81 -22.19 -9.12
N GLU A 172 12.68 -22.54 -10.42
CA GLU A 172 13.38 -23.69 -11.01
C GLU A 172 14.91 -23.55 -10.95
N LYS A 173 15.43 -22.32 -11.05
CA LYS A 173 16.87 -22.02 -10.89
C LYS A 173 17.29 -22.02 -9.42
N HIS A 174 16.46 -21.52 -8.52
CA HIS A 174 16.70 -21.50 -7.08
C HIS A 174 16.20 -22.79 -6.43
N GLN A 175 16.71 -23.94 -6.91
CA GLN A 175 16.50 -25.20 -6.22
C GLN A 175 17.04 -25.10 -4.81
N MET A 176 16.20 -25.39 -3.82
CA MET A 176 16.56 -25.36 -2.41
C MET A 176 17.61 -26.44 -2.12
N SER A 177 18.87 -26.04 -2.16
CA SER A 177 20.00 -26.90 -1.81
C SER A 177 19.86 -27.34 -0.34
N ALA A 178 19.99 -28.64 -0.10
CA ALA A 178 19.97 -29.18 1.25
C ALA A 178 21.07 -28.51 2.10
N ALA A 179 20.69 -27.97 3.26
CA ALA A 179 21.65 -27.35 4.17
C ALA A 179 22.71 -28.39 4.59
N SER A 180 23.99 -27.98 4.61
CA SER A 180 25.06 -28.88 5.02
C SER A 180 24.86 -29.37 6.46
N SER A 181 25.30 -30.59 6.75
CA SER A 181 25.19 -31.22 8.07
C SER A 181 25.68 -30.31 9.21
N MET A 182 26.76 -29.56 8.98
CA MET A 182 27.28 -28.54 9.89
C MET A 182 26.27 -27.41 10.17
N ARG A 183 25.60 -26.87 9.14
CA ARG A 183 24.57 -25.83 9.30
C ARG A 183 23.34 -26.36 10.05
N VAL A 184 22.92 -27.59 9.77
CA VAL A 184 21.82 -28.26 10.46
C VAL A 184 22.15 -28.45 11.95
N ALA A 185 23.36 -28.95 12.26
CA ALA A 185 23.82 -29.14 13.63
C ALA A 185 23.90 -27.82 14.43
N VAL A 186 24.40 -26.75 13.81
CA VAL A 186 24.45 -25.41 14.43
C VAL A 186 23.03 -24.86 14.66
N ALA A 187 22.12 -25.00 13.70
CA ALA A 187 20.74 -24.54 13.85
C ALA A 187 19.98 -25.29 14.96
N ASP A 188 20.21 -26.60 15.10
CA ASP A 188 19.68 -27.40 16.20
C ASP A 188 20.27 -26.97 17.55
N ALA A 189 21.59 -26.75 17.63
CA ALA A 189 22.23 -26.21 18.83
C ALA A 189 21.66 -24.83 19.24
N MET A 190 21.38 -23.94 18.29
CA MET A 190 20.74 -22.64 18.55
C MET A 190 19.29 -22.79 19.04
N ARG A 191 18.51 -23.74 18.49
CA ARG A 191 17.15 -24.03 18.99
C ARG A 191 17.18 -24.56 20.43
N ARG A 192 18.14 -25.44 20.75
CA ARG A 192 18.34 -26.01 22.09
C ARG A 192 18.85 -24.98 23.11
N SER A 193 19.56 -23.94 22.68
CA SER A 193 19.97 -22.85 23.59
C SER A 193 18.84 -21.86 23.86
N TRP A 194 17.90 -21.68 22.92
CA TRP A 194 16.77 -20.74 23.05
C TRP A 194 15.80 -21.12 24.17
N THR A 195 15.69 -22.40 24.53
CA THR A 195 14.83 -22.86 25.64
C THR A 195 15.38 -22.54 27.02
N ARG A 196 16.59 -21.97 27.11
CA ARG A 196 17.20 -21.52 28.38
C ARG A 196 16.98 -20.02 28.56
N PRO A 197 16.65 -19.54 29.77
CA PRO A 197 16.59 -18.10 30.03
C PRO A 197 17.99 -17.50 29.86
N LEU A 198 18.11 -16.54 28.95
CA LEU A 198 19.35 -15.82 28.67
C LEU A 198 19.30 -14.43 29.33
N ALA A 199 20.33 -14.11 30.11
CA ALA A 199 20.58 -12.78 30.64
C ALA A 199 21.95 -12.31 30.17
N THR A 200 22.01 -11.19 29.45
CA THR A 200 23.25 -10.61 28.92
C THR A 200 23.62 -9.39 29.74
N VAL A 201 24.83 -9.39 30.32
CA VAL A 201 25.40 -8.23 31.01
C VAL A 201 26.53 -7.66 30.16
N GLY A 202 26.40 -6.39 29.76
CA GLY A 202 27.46 -5.63 29.13
C GLY A 202 28.22 -4.79 30.15
N LEU A 203 29.55 -4.86 30.13
CA LEU A 203 30.44 -4.03 30.95
C LEU A 203 31.42 -3.29 30.03
N PRO A 204 31.57 -1.96 30.14
CA PRO A 204 32.61 -1.24 29.41
C PRO A 204 33.98 -1.57 30.00
N VAL A 205 34.95 -1.88 29.14
CA VAL A 205 36.33 -2.18 29.53
C VAL A 205 37.26 -1.18 28.85
N VAL A 206 38.10 -0.50 29.64
CA VAL A 206 39.11 0.43 29.14
C VAL A 206 40.34 -0.37 28.70
N LEU A 207 40.68 -0.30 27.42
CA LEU A 207 41.78 -1.09 26.82
C LEU A 207 43.10 -0.32 26.67
N ASP A 208 43.15 0.95 27.06
CA ASP A 208 44.30 1.84 26.78
C ASP A 208 45.62 1.31 27.32
N ALA A 209 45.63 0.73 28.53
CA ALA A 209 46.82 0.12 29.12
C ALA A 209 47.32 -1.10 28.32
N VAL A 210 46.41 -1.94 27.81
CA VAL A 210 46.73 -3.11 26.98
C VAL A 210 47.26 -2.68 25.61
N LEU A 211 46.66 -1.64 25.03
CA LEU A 211 47.09 -1.07 23.75
C LEU A 211 48.44 -0.35 23.87
N ALA A 212 48.72 0.32 24.99
CA ALA A 212 50.03 0.91 25.28
C ALA A 212 51.11 -0.17 25.42
N HIS A 213 50.85 -1.22 26.20
CA HIS A 213 51.77 -2.36 26.34
C HIS A 213 52.08 -3.01 24.98
N ARG A 214 51.06 -3.22 24.12
CA ARG A 214 51.23 -3.78 22.78
C ARG A 214 52.04 -2.89 21.82
N LYS A 215 52.14 -1.58 22.08
CA LYS A 215 52.99 -0.67 21.27
C LYS A 215 54.45 -0.61 21.75
N ALA A 216 54.71 -1.02 22.99
CA ALA A 216 56.03 -0.98 23.62
C ALA A 216 56.79 -2.32 23.56
N SER A 217 56.16 -3.37 23.01
CA SER A 217 56.69 -4.71 22.82
C SER A 217 56.61 -5.15 21.36
#